data_AF-A0A642B2D6-F1
#
_entry.id   AF-A0A642B2D6-F1
#
_cell.length_a   1.000
_cell.length_b   1.000
_cell.length_c   1.000
_cell.angle_alpha   90.00
_cell.angle_beta   90.00
_cell.angle_gamma   90.00
#
_symmetry.space_group_name_H-M   'P 1'
#
loop_
_entity.id
_entity.type
_entity.pdbx_description
1 polymer ?
#
loop_
_entity_poly.entity_id
_entity_poly.type
_entity_poly.pdbx_seq_one_letter_code
_entity_poly.pdbx_strand_id
1 'polypeptide(L)'
;SYDNAEEFSSEISTEEDKAVLLDLKKALTSAKNMANIVRTFGDDDMKEKFAQLEISKLPELLSEVQHRIDIINQKEAFSVSDETKVLINEAMMDIEFNFSKIGTEEMRLIAGGIELKEKWQRTISSFTSNFDQEDPEFITLRDAFMERFKEHGFVIDTIAKFNEETKALDDIIQRLQDLQKRNNVLLKKYNGDAKFARVHKRIREVNKEREEKHQKPMFSFLDEEIMVILKIIKEDIDSKVYDRNDILKKDAYFNRTVLALINGCLYQFPQIQPEMDDYKFIQQRISQQYINQYNATYGVA
;
A
#
# COMPACT_ATOMS: atom_id res chain seq x y z
N SER A 1 44.01 4.62 3.05
CA SER A 1 43.87 4.25 4.46
C SER A 1 42.40 4.02 4.65
N TYR A 2 41.96 2.78 4.48
CA TYR A 2 40.56 2.40 4.58
C TYR A 2 40.13 2.54 6.03
N ASP A 3 39.00 3.22 6.25
CA ASP A 3 38.53 3.57 7.58
C ASP A 3 37.75 2.36 8.13
N ASN A 4 38.12 1.87 9.33
CA ASN A 4 37.50 0.69 9.98
C ASN A 4 35.95 0.74 9.98
N ALA A 5 35.34 1.93 9.96
CA ALA A 5 33.90 2.11 9.92
C ALA A 5 33.26 1.74 8.57
N GLU A 6 33.97 1.95 7.46
CA GLU A 6 33.48 1.65 6.10
C GLU A 6 33.51 0.15 5.82
N GLU A 7 34.60 -0.54 6.23
CA GLU A 7 34.66 -2.01 6.21
C GLU A 7 33.59 -2.63 7.12
N PHE A 8 33.40 -2.08 8.33
CA PHE A 8 32.36 -2.54 9.24
C PHE A 8 30.95 -2.37 8.67
N SER A 9 30.63 -1.23 8.05
CA SER A 9 29.34 -1.01 7.40
C SER A 9 29.11 -2.02 6.27
N SER A 10 30.13 -2.27 5.45
CA SER A 10 30.07 -3.29 4.40
C SER A 10 29.78 -4.67 4.96
N GLU A 11 30.49 -5.12 6.01
CA GLU A 11 30.26 -6.42 6.63
C GLU A 11 28.86 -6.53 7.25
N ILE A 12 28.46 -5.55 8.05
CA ILE A 12 27.15 -5.54 8.73
C ILE A 12 25.99 -5.45 7.74
N SER A 13 26.16 -4.81 6.60
CA SER A 13 25.13 -4.72 5.56
C SER A 13 24.71 -6.08 5.00
N THR A 14 25.56 -7.11 5.15
CA THR A 14 25.32 -8.48 4.66
C THR A 14 24.74 -9.43 5.71
N GLU A 15 24.75 -9.05 6.99
CA GLU A 15 24.25 -9.89 8.09
C GLU A 15 22.72 -9.86 8.13
N GLU A 16 22.06 -11.01 7.97
CA GLU A 16 20.58 -11.13 8.00
C GLU A 16 20.09 -11.77 9.32
N ASP A 17 20.97 -12.32 10.16
CA ASP A 17 20.60 -12.85 11.47
C ASP A 17 20.44 -11.73 12.52
N LYS A 18 19.16 -11.44 12.81
CA LYS A 18 18.77 -10.46 13.82
C LYS A 18 19.34 -10.77 15.21
N ALA A 19 19.49 -12.03 15.59
CA ALA A 19 20.03 -12.40 16.90
C ALA A 19 21.50 -11.99 17.02
N VAL A 20 22.29 -12.23 15.97
CA VAL A 20 23.69 -11.81 15.88
C VAL A 20 23.81 -10.29 16.00
N LEU A 21 22.98 -9.54 15.28
CA LEU A 21 22.98 -8.09 15.34
C LEU A 21 22.57 -7.53 16.71
N LEU A 22 21.59 -8.15 17.38
CA LEU A 22 21.17 -7.77 18.73
C LEU A 22 22.28 -8.01 19.76
N ASP A 23 23.03 -9.10 19.64
CA ASP A 23 24.15 -9.38 20.52
C ASP A 23 25.34 -8.46 20.26
N LEU A 24 25.63 -8.15 18.99
CA LEU A 24 26.61 -7.14 18.63
C LEU A 24 26.24 -5.75 19.18
N LYS A 25 24.97 -5.34 19.06
CA LYS A 25 24.46 -4.09 19.65
C LYS A 25 24.68 -4.06 21.17
N LYS A 26 24.40 -5.15 21.88
CA LYS A 26 24.66 -5.25 23.34
C LYS A 26 26.15 -5.11 23.66
N ALA A 27 27.02 -5.76 22.89
CA ALA A 27 28.46 -5.69 23.08
C ALA A 27 28.99 -4.26 22.88
N LEU A 28 28.63 -3.60 21.77
CA LEU A 28 29.01 -2.22 21.48
C LEU A 28 28.45 -1.22 22.52
N THR A 29 27.21 -1.44 22.99
CA THR A 29 26.62 -0.62 24.05
C THR A 29 27.38 -0.77 25.37
N SER A 30 27.79 -1.99 25.70
CA SER A 30 28.59 -2.28 26.89
C SER A 30 29.97 -1.61 26.82
N ALA A 31 30.62 -1.65 25.65
CA ALA A 31 31.88 -0.96 25.42
C ALA A 31 31.74 0.57 25.57
N LYS A 32 30.67 1.17 25.01
CA LYS A 32 30.36 2.60 25.15
C LYS A 32 30.14 2.98 26.62
N ASN A 33 29.39 2.19 27.37
CA ASN A 33 29.13 2.44 28.79
C ASN A 33 30.43 2.36 29.60
N MET A 34 31.27 1.37 29.34
CA MET A 34 32.56 1.21 30.00
C MET A 34 33.50 2.38 29.69
N ALA A 35 33.54 2.83 28.44
CA ALA A 35 34.28 4.03 28.05
C ALA A 35 33.82 5.29 28.78
N ASN A 36 32.50 5.46 28.94
CA ASN A 36 31.95 6.57 29.72
C ASN A 36 32.34 6.49 31.20
N ILE A 37 32.31 5.29 31.79
CA ILE A 37 32.71 5.06 33.18
C ILE A 37 34.19 5.42 33.38
N VAL A 38 35.10 4.91 32.53
CA VAL A 38 36.55 5.19 32.65
C VAL A 38 36.84 6.68 32.47
N ARG A 39 36.14 7.34 31.55
CA ARG A 39 36.27 8.79 31.33
C ARG A 39 35.85 9.62 32.55
N THR A 40 34.78 9.22 33.24
CA THR A 40 34.23 9.96 34.39
C THR A 40 34.89 9.59 35.72
N PHE A 41 35.21 8.31 35.93
CA PHE A 41 35.61 7.76 37.23
C PHE A 41 36.94 7.01 37.21
N GLY A 42 37.57 6.83 36.05
CA GLY A 42 38.86 6.13 35.93
C GLY A 42 40.02 6.92 36.50
N ASP A 43 41.01 6.22 37.03
CA ASP A 43 42.31 6.77 37.38
C ASP A 43 43.13 7.14 36.12
N ASP A 44 44.24 7.84 36.31
CA ASP A 44 45.04 8.36 35.19
C ASP A 44 45.64 7.23 34.34
N ASP A 45 46.00 6.10 34.96
CA ASP A 45 46.56 4.92 34.28
C ASP A 45 45.50 4.19 33.43
N MET A 46 44.26 4.07 33.92
CA MET A 46 43.14 3.54 33.14
C MET A 46 42.76 4.47 31.99
N LYS A 47 42.72 5.78 32.21
CA LYS A 47 42.41 6.76 31.16
C LYS A 47 43.44 6.72 30.04
N GLU A 48 44.72 6.59 30.36
CA GLU A 48 45.81 6.50 29.38
C GLU A 48 45.71 5.21 28.54
N LYS A 49 45.38 4.07 29.18
CA LYS A 49 45.12 2.80 28.47
C LYS A 49 43.86 2.86 27.60
N PHE A 50 42.78 3.48 28.09
CA PHE A 50 41.52 3.60 27.34
C PHE A 50 41.62 4.59 26.17
N ALA A 51 42.49 5.60 26.25
CA ALA A 51 42.72 6.56 25.18
C ALA A 51 43.31 5.92 23.90
N GLN A 52 43.91 4.73 24.02
CA GLN A 52 44.46 3.96 22.89
C GLN A 52 43.40 3.17 22.10
N LEU A 53 42.20 2.98 22.68
CA LEU A 53 41.07 2.37 21.99
C LEU A 53 40.38 3.44 21.13
N GLU A 54 40.09 3.17 19.85
CA GLU A 54 39.32 4.06 18.95
C GLU A 54 37.82 4.14 19.35
N ILE A 55 37.55 4.59 20.57
CA ILE A 55 36.23 4.71 21.19
C ILE A 55 35.37 5.78 20.49
N SER A 56 36.02 6.75 19.82
CA SER A 56 35.35 7.83 19.09
C SER A 56 34.39 7.31 18.02
N LYS A 57 34.64 6.14 17.43
CA LYS A 57 33.81 5.54 16.38
C LYS A 57 32.70 4.63 16.90
N LEU A 58 32.67 4.27 18.19
CA LEU A 58 31.61 3.43 18.77
C LEU A 58 30.18 3.94 18.52
N PRO A 59 29.89 5.26 18.59
CA PRO A 59 28.56 5.77 18.25
C PRO A 59 28.18 5.50 16.79
N GLU A 60 29.12 5.61 15.86
CA GLU A 60 28.89 5.35 14.43
C GLU A 60 28.62 3.87 14.19
N LEU A 61 29.43 2.98 14.77
CA LEU A 61 29.23 1.52 14.69
C LEU A 61 27.88 1.09 15.30
N LEU A 62 27.50 1.68 16.44
CA LEU A 62 26.20 1.44 17.06
C LEU A 62 25.04 1.87 16.17
N SER A 63 25.20 3.02 15.49
CA SER A 63 24.21 3.49 14.52
C SER A 63 24.04 2.47 13.41
N GLU A 64 25.14 1.99 12.82
CA GLU A 64 25.11 1.03 11.71
C GLU A 64 24.43 -0.30 12.08
N VAL A 65 24.74 -0.85 13.26
CA VAL A 65 24.08 -2.07 13.75
C VAL A 65 22.59 -1.82 14.01
N GLN A 66 22.22 -0.67 14.57
CA GLN A 66 20.83 -0.30 14.77
C GLN A 66 20.09 -0.18 13.43
N HIS A 67 20.69 0.49 12.44
CA HIS A 67 20.14 0.62 11.10
C HIS A 67 19.86 -0.73 10.47
N ARG A 68 20.79 -1.67 10.60
CA ARG A 68 20.60 -3.03 10.08
C ARG A 68 19.45 -3.78 10.76
N ILE A 69 19.34 -3.66 12.09
CA ILE A 69 18.22 -4.23 12.85
C ILE A 69 16.88 -3.64 12.38
N ASP A 70 16.82 -2.34 12.14
CA ASP A 70 15.59 -1.66 11.71
C ASP A 70 15.17 -2.11 10.30
N ILE A 71 16.12 -2.32 9.39
CA ILE A 71 15.85 -2.90 8.07
C ILE A 71 15.26 -4.31 8.19
N ILE A 72 15.82 -5.17 9.06
CA ILE A 72 15.31 -6.52 9.27
C ILE A 72 13.91 -6.48 9.89
N ASN A 73 13.68 -5.63 10.89
CA ASN A 73 12.35 -5.43 11.50
C ASN A 73 11.32 -5.02 10.45
N GLN A 74 11.67 -4.09 9.55
CA GLN A 74 10.78 -3.67 8.47
C GLN A 74 10.50 -4.84 7.53
N LYS A 75 11.53 -5.57 7.06
CA LYS A 75 11.35 -6.76 6.23
C LYS A 75 10.43 -7.80 6.89
N GLU A 76 10.59 -8.05 8.19
CA GLU A 76 9.75 -8.96 8.98
C GLU A 76 8.30 -8.46 9.07
N ALA A 77 8.07 -7.16 9.27
CA ALA A 77 6.73 -6.58 9.26
C ALA A 77 6.05 -6.75 7.88
N PHE A 78 6.81 -6.68 6.79
CA PHE A 78 6.31 -6.91 5.43
C PHE A 78 6.05 -8.37 5.06
N SER A 79 6.75 -9.32 5.70
CA SER A 79 6.52 -10.75 5.45
C SER A 79 5.37 -11.32 6.28
N VAL A 80 5.11 -10.76 7.47
CA VAL A 80 3.99 -11.18 8.33
C VAL A 80 2.66 -10.56 7.88
N SER A 81 2.69 -9.41 7.20
CA SER A 81 1.48 -8.65 6.82
C SER A 81 0.73 -9.17 5.58
N ASP A 82 1.16 -10.29 4.96
CA ASP A 82 0.45 -10.93 3.85
C ASP A 82 -1.02 -11.31 4.21
N GLU A 83 -1.37 -11.33 5.50
CA GLU A 83 -2.71 -11.69 6.01
C GLU A 83 -3.72 -10.53 6.05
N THR A 84 -3.35 -9.24 5.97
CA THR A 84 -4.34 -8.14 5.99
C THR A 84 -3.91 -6.88 5.22
N LYS A 85 -4.67 -6.51 4.18
CA LYS A 85 -4.44 -5.32 3.33
C LYS A 85 -4.29 -3.99 4.09
N VAL A 86 -4.91 -3.85 5.26
CA VAL A 86 -4.82 -2.66 6.12
C VAL A 86 -3.48 -2.61 6.84
N LEU A 87 -3.01 -3.74 7.39
CA LEU A 87 -1.71 -3.85 8.07
C LEU A 87 -0.55 -3.58 7.11
N ILE A 88 -0.68 -4.00 5.85
CA ILE A 88 0.30 -3.68 4.81
C ILE A 88 0.41 -2.16 4.63
N ASN A 89 -0.71 -1.45 4.46
CA ASN A 89 -0.68 0.00 4.25
C ASN A 89 -0.09 0.75 5.44
N GLU A 90 -0.37 0.29 6.67
CA GLU A 90 0.22 0.85 7.89
C GLU A 90 1.72 0.58 7.96
N ALA A 91 2.15 -0.68 7.73
CA ALA A 91 3.56 -1.04 7.65
C ALA A 91 4.30 -0.23 6.57
N MET A 92 3.63 0.07 5.45
CA MET A 92 4.19 0.90 4.38
C MET A 92 4.41 2.37 4.78
N MET A 93 3.56 2.93 5.64
CA MET A 93 3.72 4.31 6.12
C MET A 93 4.91 4.45 7.07
N ASP A 94 5.21 3.39 7.83
CA ASP A 94 6.27 3.38 8.85
C ASP A 94 7.66 3.03 8.30
N ILE A 95 7.80 2.85 6.98
CA ILE A 95 9.12 2.64 6.37
C ILE A 95 10.00 3.88 6.54
N GLU A 96 11.18 3.65 7.12
CA GLU A 96 12.28 4.61 7.14
C GLU A 96 13.33 4.27 6.09
N PHE A 97 13.56 5.20 5.18
CA PHE A 97 14.66 5.11 4.22
C PHE A 97 15.99 5.39 4.92
N ASN A 98 16.94 4.48 4.74
CA ASN A 98 18.30 4.64 5.24
C ASN A 98 19.24 4.88 4.06
N PHE A 99 20.03 5.94 4.16
CA PHE A 99 21.03 6.32 3.16
C PHE A 99 22.41 6.07 3.77
N SER A 100 23.14 5.08 3.27
CA SER A 100 24.47 4.77 3.78
C SER A 100 25.47 5.85 3.35
N LYS A 101 26.42 6.14 4.23
CA LYS A 101 27.38 7.23 4.06
C LYS A 101 28.46 6.85 3.06
N ILE A 102 28.51 7.53 1.91
CA ILE A 102 29.49 7.27 0.85
C ILE A 102 30.07 8.60 0.37
N GLY A 103 31.05 9.10 1.11
CA GLY A 103 31.92 10.20 0.70
C GLY A 103 31.27 11.54 0.33
N THR A 104 32.03 12.40 -0.34
CA THR A 104 31.72 13.82 -0.59
C THR A 104 30.46 14.12 -1.42
N GLU A 105 29.81 13.11 -2.01
CA GLU A 105 28.55 13.28 -2.76
C GLU A 105 27.28 13.31 -1.87
N GLU A 106 27.47 13.29 -0.54
CA GLU A 106 26.47 13.33 0.54
C GLU A 106 25.31 14.33 0.35
N MET A 107 25.59 15.56 -0.09
CA MET A 107 24.55 16.61 -0.08
C MET A 107 23.44 16.35 -1.13
N ARG A 108 23.75 15.68 -2.25
CA ARG A 108 22.78 15.30 -3.27
C ARG A 108 21.97 14.07 -2.87
N LEU A 109 22.60 13.08 -2.22
CA LEU A 109 21.92 11.90 -1.72
C LEU A 109 20.97 12.23 -0.56
N ILE A 110 21.36 13.13 0.35
CA ILE A 110 20.49 13.57 1.46
C ILE A 110 19.30 14.37 0.93
N ALA A 111 19.51 15.30 -0.02
CA ALA A 111 18.42 16.05 -0.63
C ALA A 111 17.48 15.15 -1.46
N GLY A 112 18.04 14.22 -2.25
CA GLY A 112 17.28 13.23 -3.00
C GLY A 112 16.55 12.23 -2.11
N GLY A 113 17.11 11.90 -0.94
CA GLY A 113 16.49 11.01 0.02
C GLY A 113 15.20 11.56 0.63
N ILE A 114 15.14 12.89 0.84
CA ILE A 114 13.90 13.57 1.25
C ILE A 114 12.86 13.49 0.12
N GLU A 115 13.25 13.76 -1.13
CA GLU A 115 12.35 13.66 -2.29
C GLU A 115 11.77 12.25 -2.42
N LEU A 116 12.61 11.22 -2.28
CA LEU A 116 12.20 9.83 -2.35
C LEU A 116 11.21 9.47 -1.23
N LYS A 117 11.48 9.92 0.00
CA LYS A 117 10.58 9.73 1.14
C LYS A 117 9.23 10.41 0.91
N GLU A 118 9.21 11.63 0.37
CA GLU A 118 7.97 12.31 0.03
C GLU A 118 7.19 11.59 -1.07
N LYS A 119 7.86 11.18 -2.15
CA LYS A 119 7.26 10.40 -3.24
C LYS A 119 6.66 9.10 -2.70
N TRP A 120 7.40 8.42 -1.85
CA TRP A 120 6.95 7.22 -1.15
C TRP A 120 5.65 7.48 -0.37
N GLN A 121 5.67 8.43 0.57
CA GLN A 121 4.51 8.75 1.40
C GLN A 121 3.27 9.15 0.56
N ARG A 122 3.46 9.93 -0.49
CA ARG A 122 2.39 10.29 -1.44
C ARG A 122 1.84 9.06 -2.17
N THR A 123 2.70 8.12 -2.53
CA THR A 123 2.31 6.88 -3.19
C THR A 123 1.50 5.98 -2.25
N ILE A 124 1.93 5.82 -0.99
CA ILE A 124 1.19 5.06 0.02
C ILE A 124 -0.17 5.71 0.32
N SER A 125 -0.20 7.04 0.45
CA SER A 125 -1.44 7.79 0.61
C SER A 125 -2.39 7.58 -0.59
N SER A 126 -1.82 7.45 -1.79
CA SER A 126 -2.58 7.18 -3.01
C SER A 126 -3.13 5.75 -3.08
N PHE A 127 -2.40 4.77 -2.55
CA PHE A 127 -2.89 3.39 -2.40
C PHE A 127 -4.00 3.29 -1.36
N THR A 128 -3.85 3.92 -0.19
CA THR A 128 -4.86 3.89 0.89
C THR A 128 -6.15 4.63 0.54
N SER A 129 -6.05 5.76 -0.17
CA SER A 129 -7.22 6.58 -0.54
C SER A 129 -8.03 6.06 -1.74
N ASN A 130 -7.54 5.05 -2.46
CA ASN A 130 -8.27 4.51 -3.60
C ASN A 130 -9.60 3.87 -3.15
N PHE A 131 -10.72 4.33 -3.71
CA PHE A 131 -12.04 3.88 -3.28
C PHE A 131 -12.31 2.42 -3.65
N ASP A 132 -11.59 1.84 -4.61
CA ASP A 132 -11.82 0.49 -5.11
C ASP A 132 -10.59 -0.40 -4.94
N GLN A 133 -10.40 -0.91 -3.72
CA GLN A 133 -9.30 -1.78 -3.30
C GLN A 133 -9.35 -3.19 -3.92
N GLU A 134 -10.39 -3.50 -4.70
CA GLU A 134 -10.57 -4.76 -5.43
C GLU A 134 -10.34 -4.61 -6.94
N ASP A 135 -9.97 -3.42 -7.42
CA ASP A 135 -9.62 -3.20 -8.83
C ASP A 135 -8.38 -4.04 -9.20
N PRO A 136 -8.47 -4.94 -10.20
CA PRO A 136 -7.34 -5.76 -10.63
C PRO A 136 -6.12 -4.93 -11.07
N GLU A 137 -6.35 -3.80 -11.73
CA GLU A 137 -5.28 -2.88 -12.16
C GLU A 137 -4.61 -2.25 -10.93
N PHE A 138 -5.40 -1.84 -9.95
CA PHE A 138 -4.91 -1.32 -8.68
C PHE A 138 -4.09 -2.35 -7.91
N ILE A 139 -4.62 -3.58 -7.79
CA ILE A 139 -3.95 -4.69 -7.12
C ILE A 139 -2.60 -4.96 -7.78
N THR A 140 -2.58 -5.04 -9.12
CA THR A 140 -1.33 -5.27 -9.89
C THR A 140 -0.30 -4.17 -9.62
N LEU A 141 -0.71 -2.89 -9.63
CA LEU A 141 0.19 -1.77 -9.34
C LEU A 141 0.72 -1.82 -7.91
N ARG A 142 -0.13 -2.14 -6.94
CA ARG A 142 0.26 -2.28 -5.54
C ARG A 142 1.22 -3.45 -5.36
N ASP A 143 0.93 -4.60 -5.97
CA ASP A 143 1.73 -5.81 -5.82
C ASP A 143 3.11 -5.63 -6.46
N ALA A 144 3.18 -5.04 -7.66
CA ALA A 144 4.46 -4.68 -8.30
C ALA A 144 5.26 -3.66 -7.46
N PHE A 145 4.59 -2.71 -6.83
CA PHE A 145 5.21 -1.76 -5.92
C PHE A 145 5.75 -2.43 -4.66
N MET A 146 5.00 -3.36 -4.07
CA MET A 146 5.43 -4.10 -2.88
C MET A 146 6.59 -5.06 -3.19
N GLU A 147 6.50 -5.82 -4.27
CA GLU A 147 7.52 -6.79 -4.69
C GLU A 147 8.86 -6.09 -4.91
N ARG A 148 8.86 -4.94 -5.58
CA ARG A 148 10.08 -4.16 -5.79
C ARG A 148 10.78 -3.78 -4.50
N PHE A 149 10.03 -3.38 -3.47
CA PHE A 149 10.59 -3.03 -2.16
C PHE A 149 11.08 -4.24 -1.38
N LYS A 150 10.40 -5.39 -1.52
CA LYS A 150 10.88 -6.67 -0.97
C LYS A 150 12.23 -7.05 -1.60
N GLU A 151 12.43 -6.82 -2.90
CA GLU A 151 13.64 -7.18 -3.64
C GLU A 151 14.81 -6.18 -3.47
N HIS A 152 14.55 -4.87 -3.60
CA HIS A 152 15.60 -3.84 -3.67
C HIS A 152 15.93 -3.26 -2.27
N GLY A 153 15.03 -3.48 -1.30
CA GLY A 153 15.19 -3.11 0.10
C GLY A 153 14.98 -1.62 0.40
N PHE A 154 15.31 -1.25 1.63
CA PHE A 154 15.16 0.11 2.19
C PHE A 154 16.48 0.90 2.23
N VAL A 155 17.53 0.35 1.61
CA VAL A 155 18.89 0.90 1.65
C VAL A 155 19.31 1.37 0.27
N ILE A 156 19.67 2.65 0.20
CA ILE A 156 20.24 3.25 -1.00
C ILE A 156 21.69 3.61 -0.73
N ASP A 157 22.55 2.93 -1.47
CA ASP A 157 24.01 2.89 -1.32
C ASP A 157 24.73 3.46 -2.56
N THR A 158 24.04 3.90 -3.60
CA THR A 158 24.70 4.57 -4.73
C THR A 158 23.76 5.55 -5.39
N ILE A 159 24.31 6.57 -6.04
CA ILE A 159 23.54 7.51 -6.87
C ILE A 159 22.89 6.80 -8.06
N ALA A 160 23.57 5.77 -8.61
CA ALA A 160 23.01 4.96 -9.69
C ALA A 160 21.74 4.23 -9.22
N LYS A 161 21.83 3.51 -8.08
CA LYS A 161 20.68 2.82 -7.46
C LYS A 161 19.60 3.82 -7.06
N PHE A 162 19.95 4.97 -6.49
CA PHE A 162 19.00 6.05 -6.19
C PHE A 162 18.19 6.48 -7.42
N ASN A 163 18.88 6.75 -8.54
CA ASN A 163 18.23 7.20 -9.78
C ASN A 163 17.35 6.10 -10.40
N GLU A 164 17.79 4.85 -10.34
CA GLU A 164 17.02 3.68 -10.79
C GLU A 164 15.75 3.48 -9.94
N GLU A 165 15.89 3.54 -8.62
CA GLU A 165 14.77 3.45 -7.68
C GLU A 165 13.77 4.58 -7.88
N THR A 166 14.26 5.81 -7.96
CA THR A 166 13.43 6.99 -8.21
C THR A 166 12.67 6.89 -9.53
N LYS A 167 13.34 6.47 -10.62
CA LYS A 167 12.71 6.40 -11.94
C LYS A 167 11.57 5.39 -12.00
N ALA A 168 11.77 4.18 -11.49
CA ALA A 168 10.70 3.19 -11.53
C ALA A 168 9.61 3.44 -10.48
N LEU A 169 9.91 4.18 -9.39
CA LEU A 169 8.88 4.76 -8.54
C LEU A 169 8.02 5.78 -9.30
N ASP A 170 8.64 6.67 -10.07
CA ASP A 170 7.93 7.66 -10.89
C ASP A 170 6.99 6.99 -11.91
N ASP A 171 7.41 5.87 -12.52
CA ASP A 171 6.56 5.10 -13.44
C ASP A 171 5.31 4.52 -12.76
N ILE A 172 5.46 3.96 -11.55
CA ILE A 172 4.32 3.44 -10.76
C ILE A 172 3.41 4.58 -10.32
N ILE A 173 4.00 5.68 -9.83
CA ILE A 173 3.27 6.88 -9.42
C ILE A 173 2.44 7.42 -10.59
N GLN A 174 3.02 7.49 -11.78
CA GLN A 174 2.33 7.98 -12.97
C GLN A 174 1.12 7.09 -13.31
N ARG A 175 1.29 5.76 -13.32
CA ARG A 175 0.19 4.82 -13.58
C ARG A 175 -0.90 4.90 -12.51
N LEU A 176 -0.51 5.03 -11.24
CA LEU A 176 -1.45 5.18 -10.13
C LEU A 176 -2.23 6.50 -10.23
N GLN A 177 -1.57 7.60 -10.59
CA GLN A 177 -2.23 8.89 -10.83
C GLN A 177 -3.21 8.82 -12.00
N ASP A 178 -2.86 8.13 -13.08
CA ASP A 178 -3.76 7.99 -14.24
C ASP A 178 -4.94 7.08 -13.93
N LEU A 179 -4.74 6.03 -13.12
CA LEU A 179 -5.82 5.24 -12.54
C LEU A 179 -6.74 6.09 -11.65
N GLN A 180 -6.17 6.89 -10.74
CA GLN A 180 -6.92 7.80 -9.88
C GLN A 180 -7.73 8.84 -10.67
N LYS A 181 -7.15 9.43 -11.72
CA LYS A 181 -7.85 10.36 -12.61
C LYS A 181 -9.07 9.69 -13.25
N ARG A 182 -8.91 8.49 -13.82
CA ARG A 182 -10.03 7.71 -14.40
C ARG A 182 -11.09 7.37 -13.35
N ASN A 183 -10.66 6.93 -12.17
CA ASN A 183 -11.52 6.64 -11.03
C ASN A 183 -12.32 7.88 -10.58
N ASN A 184 -11.68 9.05 -10.50
CA ASN A 184 -12.33 10.31 -10.14
C ASN A 184 -13.33 10.78 -11.20
N VAL A 185 -13.03 10.61 -12.48
CA VAL A 185 -13.98 10.90 -13.57
C VAL A 185 -15.22 10.01 -13.45
N LEU A 186 -15.02 8.70 -13.22
CA LEU A 186 -16.14 7.77 -13.04
C LEU A 186 -16.96 8.11 -11.78
N LEU A 187 -16.30 8.42 -10.67
CA LEU A 187 -16.95 8.75 -9.42
C LEU A 187 -17.81 10.03 -9.56
N LYS A 188 -17.32 11.04 -10.29
CA LYS A 188 -18.10 12.25 -10.62
C LYS A 188 -19.36 11.92 -11.43
N LYS A 189 -19.31 10.94 -12.35
CA LYS A 189 -20.50 10.50 -13.10
C LYS A 189 -21.59 9.95 -12.18
N TYR A 190 -21.23 9.43 -11.00
CA TYR A 190 -22.14 8.95 -9.95
C TYR A 190 -22.32 9.92 -8.77
N ASN A 191 -22.02 11.21 -8.95
CA ASN A 191 -22.19 12.23 -7.92
C ASN A 191 -21.46 11.89 -6.59
N GLY A 192 -20.32 11.22 -6.66
CA GLY A 192 -19.57 10.80 -5.47
C GLY A 192 -19.95 9.43 -4.91
N ASP A 193 -20.94 8.72 -5.48
CA ASP A 193 -21.31 7.39 -4.98
C ASP A 193 -20.34 6.31 -5.42
N ALA A 194 -19.41 5.98 -4.51
CA ALA A 194 -18.42 4.92 -4.72
C ALA A 194 -19.05 3.54 -4.93
N LYS A 195 -20.25 3.26 -4.40
CA LYS A 195 -20.89 1.93 -4.53
C LYS A 195 -21.17 1.60 -5.99
N PHE A 196 -21.86 2.51 -6.69
CA PHE A 196 -22.22 2.30 -8.09
C PHE A 196 -21.03 2.51 -9.04
N ALA A 197 -20.06 3.35 -8.66
CA ALA A 197 -18.79 3.41 -9.38
C ALA A 197 -18.05 2.05 -9.35
N ARG A 198 -18.00 1.35 -8.20
CA ARG A 198 -17.42 0.00 -8.10
C ARG A 198 -18.20 -1.02 -8.93
N VAL A 199 -19.54 -1.02 -8.83
CA VAL A 199 -20.39 -1.94 -9.61
C VAL A 199 -20.16 -1.73 -11.10
N HIS A 200 -20.12 -0.49 -11.57
CA HIS A 200 -19.81 -0.16 -12.97
C HIS A 200 -18.47 -0.73 -13.41
N LYS A 201 -17.41 -0.61 -12.58
CA LYS A 201 -16.10 -1.21 -12.89
C LYS A 201 -16.17 -2.72 -13.02
N ARG A 202 -16.90 -3.41 -12.13
CA ARG A 202 -17.10 -4.86 -12.22
C ARG A 202 -17.81 -5.28 -13.51
N ILE A 203 -18.79 -4.50 -13.97
CA ILE A 203 -19.46 -4.75 -15.26
C ILE A 203 -18.46 -4.60 -16.41
N ARG A 204 -17.66 -3.53 -16.39
CA ARG A 204 -16.65 -3.25 -17.41
C ARG A 204 -15.60 -4.34 -17.48
N GLU A 205 -15.16 -4.86 -16.34
CA GLU A 205 -14.22 -5.99 -16.25
C GLU A 205 -14.79 -7.24 -16.95
N VAL A 206 -16.02 -7.64 -16.61
CA VAL A 206 -16.67 -8.79 -17.26
C VAL A 206 -16.88 -8.53 -18.75
N ASN A 207 -17.31 -7.32 -19.13
CA ASN A 207 -17.50 -6.97 -20.53
C ASN A 207 -16.21 -7.02 -21.33
N LYS A 208 -15.08 -6.59 -20.75
CA LYS A 208 -13.77 -6.71 -21.41
C LYS A 208 -13.43 -8.17 -21.69
N GLU A 209 -13.60 -9.06 -20.72
CA GLU A 209 -13.39 -10.50 -20.93
C GLU A 209 -14.32 -11.09 -21.99
N ARG A 210 -15.58 -10.62 -22.04
CA ARG A 210 -16.56 -11.04 -23.06
C ARG A 210 -16.19 -10.53 -24.44
N GLU A 211 -15.72 -9.29 -24.55
CA GLU A 211 -15.27 -8.69 -25.80
C GLU A 211 -14.10 -9.49 -26.39
N GLU A 212 -13.10 -9.83 -25.56
CA GLU A 212 -11.97 -10.68 -25.93
C GLU A 212 -12.41 -12.08 -26.41
N LYS A 213 -13.54 -12.58 -25.89
CA LYS A 213 -14.15 -13.87 -26.28
C LYS A 213 -15.23 -13.74 -27.36
N HIS A 214 -15.44 -12.55 -27.93
CA HIS A 214 -16.50 -12.25 -28.90
C HIS A 214 -17.93 -12.61 -28.40
N GLN A 215 -18.19 -12.45 -27.11
CA GLN A 215 -19.47 -12.67 -26.46
C GLN A 215 -20.26 -11.34 -26.31
N LYS A 216 -21.58 -11.44 -26.11
CA LYS A 216 -22.43 -10.27 -25.87
C LYS A 216 -22.10 -9.61 -24.52
N PRO A 217 -22.20 -8.27 -24.40
CA PRO A 217 -21.96 -7.60 -23.13
C PRO A 217 -23.02 -8.01 -22.10
N MET A 218 -22.69 -7.86 -20.82
CA MET A 218 -23.65 -8.04 -19.73
C MET A 218 -24.81 -7.06 -19.84
N PHE A 219 -24.51 -5.78 -20.01
CA PHE A 219 -25.50 -4.72 -20.28
C PHE A 219 -25.22 -4.02 -21.60
N SER A 220 -24.05 -3.40 -21.71
CA SER A 220 -23.58 -2.71 -22.92
C SER A 220 -22.06 -2.61 -22.91
N PHE A 221 -21.42 -2.50 -24.07
CA PHE A 221 -20.01 -2.11 -24.16
C PHE A 221 -19.80 -0.60 -23.97
N LEU A 222 -20.87 0.20 -24.01
CA LEU A 222 -20.82 1.64 -23.86
C LEU A 222 -20.96 2.06 -22.38
N ASP A 223 -19.96 2.74 -21.85
CA ASP A 223 -19.95 3.23 -20.47
C ASP A 223 -21.15 4.15 -20.16
N GLU A 224 -21.62 4.94 -21.11
CA GLU A 224 -22.76 5.84 -20.93
C GLU A 224 -24.06 5.08 -20.73
N GLU A 225 -24.28 3.99 -21.46
CA GLU A 225 -25.47 3.15 -21.30
C GLU A 225 -25.44 2.40 -19.97
N ILE A 226 -24.28 1.84 -19.59
CA ILE A 226 -24.10 1.22 -18.26
C ILE A 226 -24.43 2.24 -17.16
N MET A 227 -23.92 3.47 -17.29
CA MET A 227 -24.16 4.53 -16.31
C MET A 227 -25.64 4.88 -16.19
N VAL A 228 -26.37 5.03 -17.29
CA VAL A 228 -27.81 5.34 -17.26
C VAL A 228 -28.60 4.25 -16.55
N ILE A 229 -28.36 2.98 -16.89
CA ILE A 229 -29.02 1.84 -16.25
C ILE A 229 -28.73 1.80 -14.75
N LEU A 230 -27.45 1.93 -14.38
CA LEU A 230 -27.05 1.90 -12.97
C LEU A 230 -27.60 3.08 -12.17
N LYS A 231 -27.79 4.25 -12.76
CA LYS A 231 -28.43 5.40 -12.10
C LYS A 231 -29.89 5.14 -11.78
N ILE A 232 -30.65 4.56 -12.72
CA ILE A 232 -32.07 4.22 -12.51
C ILE A 232 -32.18 3.16 -11.40
N ILE A 233 -31.38 2.08 -11.49
CA ILE A 233 -31.34 1.04 -10.46
C ILE A 233 -30.97 1.63 -9.08
N LYS A 234 -30.01 2.56 -9.03
CA LYS A 234 -29.64 3.25 -7.80
C LYS A 234 -30.81 4.02 -7.20
N GLU A 235 -31.50 4.84 -7.99
CA GLU A 235 -32.62 5.66 -7.53
C GLU A 235 -33.73 4.77 -6.94
N ASP A 236 -34.05 3.67 -7.61
CA ASP A 236 -35.04 2.71 -7.14
C ASP A 236 -34.63 2.03 -5.83
N ILE A 237 -33.37 1.58 -5.72
CA ILE A 237 -32.86 0.90 -4.51
C ILE A 237 -32.76 1.89 -3.35
N ASP A 238 -32.21 3.09 -3.58
CA ASP A 238 -32.08 4.13 -2.56
C ASP A 238 -33.45 4.52 -2.01
N SER A 239 -34.47 4.65 -2.86
CA SER A 239 -35.84 4.88 -2.42
C SER A 239 -36.33 3.75 -1.50
N LYS A 240 -36.10 2.47 -1.85
CA LYS A 240 -36.49 1.34 -1.00
C LYS A 240 -35.75 1.29 0.34
N VAL A 241 -34.46 1.59 0.34
CA VAL A 241 -33.65 1.61 1.56
C VAL A 241 -34.09 2.78 2.45
N TYR A 242 -34.36 3.95 1.87
CA TYR A 242 -34.86 5.12 2.60
C TYR A 242 -36.20 4.84 3.27
N ASP A 243 -37.16 4.27 2.53
CA ASP A 243 -38.48 3.90 3.05
C ASP A 243 -38.40 2.86 4.17
N ARG A 244 -37.42 1.94 4.07
CA ARG A 244 -37.32 0.78 4.94
C ARG A 244 -35.87 0.41 5.26
N ASN A 245 -35.24 1.16 6.17
CA ASN A 245 -33.84 0.94 6.53
C ASN A 245 -33.55 -0.45 7.14
N ASP A 246 -34.52 -1.10 7.80
CA ASP A 246 -34.35 -2.45 8.36
C ASP A 246 -34.20 -3.53 7.28
N ILE A 247 -34.41 -3.19 6.00
CA ILE A 247 -34.22 -4.10 4.87
C ILE A 247 -32.78 -4.62 4.78
N LEU A 248 -31.80 -3.78 5.14
CA LEU A 248 -30.36 -4.09 5.08
C LEU A 248 -29.91 -5.09 6.17
N LYS A 249 -30.76 -5.36 7.17
CA LYS A 249 -30.51 -6.39 8.20
C LYS A 249 -30.89 -7.81 7.74
N LYS A 250 -31.56 -7.93 6.59
CA LYS A 250 -32.12 -9.18 6.08
C LYS A 250 -31.59 -9.45 4.67
N ASP A 251 -30.35 -9.93 4.57
CA ASP A 251 -29.63 -10.17 3.32
C ASP A 251 -30.47 -10.87 2.26
N ALA A 252 -31.11 -11.99 2.60
CA ALA A 252 -31.92 -12.76 1.65
C ALA A 252 -33.12 -11.98 1.10
N TYR A 253 -33.77 -11.14 1.93
CA TYR A 253 -34.89 -10.33 1.49
C TYR A 253 -34.40 -9.15 0.64
N PHE A 254 -33.34 -8.47 1.08
CA PHE A 254 -32.73 -7.37 0.32
C PHE A 254 -32.23 -7.82 -1.05
N ASN A 255 -31.57 -8.98 -1.13
CA ASN A 255 -31.11 -9.58 -2.39
C ASN A 255 -32.27 -9.80 -3.38
N ARG A 256 -33.41 -10.31 -2.90
CA ARG A 256 -34.62 -10.49 -3.73
C ARG A 256 -35.20 -9.15 -4.19
N THR A 257 -35.21 -8.14 -3.33
CA THR A 257 -35.66 -6.79 -3.69
C THR A 257 -34.77 -6.18 -4.77
N VAL A 258 -33.45 -6.25 -4.60
CA VAL A 258 -32.48 -5.75 -5.61
C VAL A 258 -32.68 -6.45 -6.94
N LEU A 259 -32.83 -7.79 -6.97
CA LEU A 259 -33.11 -8.54 -8.19
C LEU A 259 -34.39 -8.06 -8.90
N ALA A 260 -35.47 -7.87 -8.15
CA ALA A 260 -36.74 -7.41 -8.70
C ALA A 260 -36.65 -6.00 -9.31
N LEU A 261 -35.89 -5.09 -8.67
CA LEU A 261 -35.67 -3.74 -9.17
C LEU A 261 -34.78 -3.73 -10.42
N ILE A 262 -33.72 -4.54 -10.45
CA ILE A 262 -32.89 -4.71 -11.66
C ILE A 262 -33.76 -5.18 -12.84
N ASN A 263 -34.60 -6.21 -12.62
CA ASN A 263 -35.50 -6.71 -13.65
C ASN A 263 -36.48 -5.63 -14.12
N GLY A 264 -37.12 -4.91 -13.18
CA GLY A 264 -38.00 -3.78 -13.45
C GLY A 264 -37.34 -2.68 -14.30
N CYS A 265 -36.09 -2.32 -13.99
CA CYS A 265 -35.31 -1.36 -14.76
C CYS A 265 -35.03 -1.86 -16.17
N LEU A 266 -34.57 -3.11 -16.34
CA LEU A 266 -34.16 -3.63 -17.65
C LEU A 266 -35.34 -3.88 -18.59
N TYR A 267 -36.57 -4.02 -18.10
CA TYR A 267 -37.77 -3.98 -18.96
C TYR A 267 -37.90 -2.68 -19.78
N GLN A 268 -37.28 -1.58 -19.33
CA GLN A 268 -37.27 -0.30 -20.05
C GLN A 268 -36.25 -0.28 -21.20
N PHE A 269 -35.36 -1.28 -21.27
CA PHE A 269 -34.27 -1.39 -22.23
C PHE A 269 -34.35 -2.73 -22.99
N PRO A 270 -35.32 -2.91 -23.91
CA PRO A 270 -35.57 -4.19 -24.59
C PRO A 270 -34.39 -4.69 -25.47
N GLN A 271 -33.48 -3.79 -25.84
CA GLN A 271 -32.23 -4.12 -26.54
C GLN A 271 -31.20 -4.81 -25.65
N ILE A 272 -31.33 -4.70 -24.33
CA ILE A 272 -30.44 -5.30 -23.35
C ILE A 272 -31.05 -6.63 -22.95
N GLN A 273 -30.32 -7.72 -23.21
CA GLN A 273 -30.79 -9.08 -22.99
C GLN A 273 -29.77 -9.84 -22.13
N PRO A 274 -29.68 -9.53 -20.82
CA PRO A 274 -28.78 -10.24 -19.93
C PRO A 274 -29.29 -11.65 -19.67
N GLU A 275 -28.36 -12.56 -19.41
CA GLU A 275 -28.68 -13.92 -18.99
C GLU A 275 -28.94 -13.99 -17.48
N MET A 276 -29.54 -15.08 -16.99
CA MET A 276 -29.86 -15.21 -15.56
C MET A 276 -28.63 -15.04 -14.65
N ASP A 277 -27.45 -15.45 -15.13
CA ASP A 277 -26.20 -15.29 -14.36
C ASP A 277 -25.71 -13.83 -14.35
N ASP A 278 -26.05 -13.02 -15.35
CA ASP A 278 -25.82 -11.57 -15.35
C ASP A 278 -26.64 -10.88 -14.25
N TYR A 279 -27.93 -11.24 -14.16
CA TYR A 279 -28.81 -10.72 -13.11
C TYR A 279 -28.28 -11.05 -11.71
N LYS A 280 -27.85 -12.30 -11.48
CA LYS A 280 -27.27 -12.72 -10.19
C LYS A 280 -25.98 -11.97 -9.90
N PHE A 281 -25.10 -11.84 -10.89
CA PHE A 281 -23.84 -11.12 -10.73
C PHE A 281 -24.07 -9.68 -10.28
N ILE A 282 -24.92 -8.93 -10.99
CA ILE A 282 -25.22 -7.53 -10.66
C ILE A 282 -25.91 -7.42 -9.31
N GLN A 283 -26.88 -8.28 -9.04
CA GLN A 283 -27.58 -8.32 -7.76
C GLN A 283 -26.59 -8.50 -6.61
N GLN A 284 -25.70 -9.50 -6.69
CA GLN A 284 -24.71 -9.75 -5.66
C GLN A 284 -23.78 -8.55 -5.48
N ARG A 285 -23.28 -7.96 -6.57
CA ARG A 285 -22.38 -6.80 -6.50
C ARG A 285 -23.06 -5.60 -5.86
N ILE A 286 -24.28 -5.27 -6.26
CA ILE A 286 -25.03 -4.15 -5.69
C ILE A 286 -25.34 -4.42 -4.22
N SER A 287 -25.91 -5.59 -3.91
CA SER A 287 -26.31 -5.92 -2.53
C SER A 287 -25.13 -5.86 -1.57
N GLN A 288 -23.97 -6.40 -1.97
CA GLN A 288 -22.76 -6.35 -1.17
C GLN A 288 -22.32 -4.90 -0.88
N GLN A 289 -22.45 -3.97 -1.82
CA GLN A 289 -22.06 -2.57 -1.59
C GLN A 289 -22.91 -1.91 -0.52
N TYR A 290 -24.23 -2.14 -0.52
CA TYR A 290 -25.12 -1.60 0.50
C TYR A 290 -24.92 -2.25 1.87
N ILE A 291 -24.75 -3.58 1.91
CA ILE A 291 -24.48 -4.31 3.16
C ILE A 291 -23.14 -3.88 3.75
N ASN A 292 -22.09 -3.76 2.93
CA ASN A 292 -20.78 -3.28 3.38
C ASN A 292 -20.85 -1.85 3.93
N GLN A 293 -21.57 -0.95 3.25
CA GLN A 293 -21.77 0.41 3.74
C GLN A 293 -22.53 0.43 5.07
N TYR A 294 -23.58 -0.38 5.19
CA TYR A 294 -24.35 -0.54 6.43
C TYR A 294 -23.47 -1.04 7.57
N ASN A 295 -22.70 -2.10 7.36
CA ASN A 295 -21.81 -2.68 8.36
C ASN A 295 -20.67 -1.72 8.74
N ALA A 296 -20.12 -0.95 7.79
CA ALA A 296 -19.12 0.06 8.10
C ALA A 296 -19.68 1.22 8.94
N THR A 297 -20.96 1.55 8.77
CA THR A 297 -21.61 2.67 9.48
C THR A 297 -22.17 2.24 10.86
N TYR A 298 -22.67 1.01 10.97
CA TYR A 298 -23.42 0.53 12.14
C TYR A 298 -22.88 -0.76 12.77
N GLY A 299 -21.95 -1.46 12.11
CA GLY A 299 -21.38 -2.73 12.56
C GLY A 299 -20.18 -2.59 13.52
N VAL A 300 -19.82 -1.36 13.90
CA VAL A 300 -18.97 -1.11 15.06
C VAL A 300 -19.86 -1.08 16.30
N ALA A 301 -20.20 -2.28 16.79
CA ALA A 301 -20.78 -2.52 18.12
C ALA A 301 -20.10 -3.73 18.75
#